data_AF-A0A292PTY6-F1
#
_entry.id   AF-A0A292PTY6-F1
#
_cell.length_a   1.000
_cell.length_b   1.000
_cell.length_c   1.000
_cell.angle_alpha   90.00
_cell.angle_beta   90.00
_cell.angle_gamma   90.00
#
_symmetry.space_group_name_H-M   'P 1'
#
loop_
_entity.id
_entity.type
_entity.pdbx_description
1 polymer ?
#
loop_
_entity_poly.entity_id
_entity_poly.type
_entity_poly.pdbx_seq_one_letter_code
_entity_poly.pdbx_strand_id
1 'polypeptide(L)'
;FNAAVYTTLAANDFVVTAVTNNHFEQPTYSNATESLPEVHWEAYNFTGWSRENENARVVQLYNRVLKGYKTNAQRYEDLTPAECTKLYNTDFMSSHRNLYLITKDSSNSTHNNTLLGMAKVEAGAISPSDWMCYSYIIFIGDFSAQRTCNANNIASEVAKGMPWRVHVVRGEVEISGCRSEKIPEKCKVKFSLGIMIAVICCNLIKACSMIMAVTRSREPTLVTLGDALESFLRTPDQETMGMCFADQTFVKRKWRSGLSIMPEQWKVKGVQRWWTSVSQTRWVTCNFFCLIVIIAAALLLRSGMAKDGKYLETDITSMQ
;
A
#
# COMPACT_ATOMS: atom_id res chain seq x y z
N PHE A 1 9.42 14.13 9.10
CA PHE A 1 8.28 13.28 8.70
C PHE A 1 8.35 12.02 9.56
N ASN A 2 7.54 11.91 10.62
CA ASN A 2 7.60 10.76 11.54
C ASN A 2 6.64 9.68 11.05
N ALA A 3 7.17 8.60 10.47
CA ALA A 3 6.39 7.46 9.94
C ALA A 3 5.70 6.60 11.02
N ALA A 4 5.69 7.04 12.29
CA ALA A 4 5.11 6.29 13.41
C ALA A 4 3.59 6.43 13.50
N VAL A 5 3.03 7.51 12.96
CA VAL A 5 1.58 7.74 12.89
C VAL A 5 1.17 7.69 11.43
N TYR A 6 0.27 6.77 11.09
CA TYR A 6 -0.30 6.69 9.75
C TYR A 6 -1.80 6.41 9.84
N THR A 7 -2.54 7.02 8.92
CA THR A 7 -4.00 6.82 8.79
C THR A 7 -4.26 5.70 7.80
N THR A 8 -5.10 4.74 8.17
CA THR A 8 -5.59 3.71 7.24
C THR A 8 -7.04 3.99 6.90
N LEU A 9 -7.32 4.08 5.60
CA LEU A 9 -8.68 4.10 5.06
C LEU A 9 -9.07 2.67 4.69
N ALA A 10 -10.21 2.21 5.17
CA ALA A 10 -10.78 0.94 4.72
C ALA A 10 -11.55 1.15 3.42
N ALA A 11 -11.23 0.36 2.40
CA ALA A 11 -12.01 0.27 1.17
C ALA A 11 -12.95 -0.93 1.26
N ASN A 12 -14.20 -0.73 0.85
CA ASN A 12 -15.25 -1.72 0.90
C ASN A 12 -15.35 -2.46 -0.44
N ASP A 13 -15.39 -3.79 -0.38
CA ASP A 13 -15.92 -4.60 -1.49
C ASP A 13 -17.43 -4.34 -1.63
N PHE A 14 -17.89 -4.17 -2.86
CA PHE A 14 -19.30 -3.94 -3.15
C PHE A 14 -19.85 -4.86 -4.22
N VAL A 15 -21.16 -5.04 -4.21
CA VAL A 15 -21.89 -5.79 -5.23
C VAL A 15 -22.71 -4.83 -6.07
N VAL A 16 -22.63 -4.98 -7.40
CA VAL A 16 -23.43 -4.26 -8.38
C VAL A 16 -24.53 -5.18 -8.85
N THR A 17 -25.78 -4.77 -8.67
CA THR A 17 -26.97 -5.58 -8.99
C THR A 17 -27.81 -4.85 -10.03
N ALA A 18 -27.92 -5.41 -11.24
CA ALA A 18 -28.78 -4.88 -12.28
C ALA A 18 -30.21 -5.44 -12.13
N VAL A 19 -31.20 -4.55 -12.07
CA VAL A 19 -32.60 -4.89 -11.87
C VAL A 19 -33.52 -4.08 -12.75
N THR A 20 -34.70 -4.63 -13.04
CA THR A 20 -35.79 -3.92 -13.70
C THR A 20 -36.42 -2.88 -12.77
N ASN A 21 -37.10 -1.87 -13.32
CA ASN A 21 -37.79 -0.84 -12.54
C ASN A 21 -38.86 -1.41 -11.59
N ASN A 22 -39.58 -2.44 -12.01
CA ASN A 22 -40.61 -3.12 -11.22
C ASN A 22 -40.05 -4.10 -10.17
N HIS A 23 -38.72 -4.25 -10.06
CA HIS A 23 -38.11 -5.16 -9.07
C HIS A 23 -38.50 -4.83 -7.63
N PHE A 24 -38.71 -3.55 -7.34
CA PHE A 24 -39.04 -3.08 -5.99
C PHE A 24 -40.55 -3.03 -5.71
N GLU A 25 -41.39 -3.37 -6.69
CA GLU A 25 -42.84 -3.49 -6.56
C GLU A 25 -43.19 -4.96 -6.22
N GLN A 26 -43.87 -5.22 -5.09
CA GLN A 26 -44.18 -6.58 -4.59
C GLN A 26 -45.17 -7.34 -5.50
N PRO A 27 -45.25 -8.70 -5.49
CA PRO A 27 -44.36 -9.71 -4.91
C PRO A 27 -43.51 -10.38 -6.00
N THR A 28 -42.78 -9.61 -6.79
CA THR A 28 -41.93 -10.14 -7.88
C THR A 28 -40.60 -10.74 -7.40
N TYR A 29 -40.36 -10.71 -6.09
CA TYR A 29 -39.13 -11.15 -5.41
C TYR A 29 -38.98 -12.68 -5.31
N SER A 30 -40.09 -13.43 -5.30
CA SER A 30 -40.05 -14.90 -5.29
C SER A 30 -39.27 -15.43 -6.50
N ASN A 31 -39.53 -14.84 -7.68
CA ASN A 31 -38.88 -15.21 -8.94
C ASN A 31 -37.40 -14.84 -8.98
N ALA A 32 -36.97 -13.76 -8.29
CA ALA A 32 -35.56 -13.35 -8.27
C ALA A 32 -34.68 -14.34 -7.50
N THR A 33 -35.20 -14.92 -6.41
CA THR A 33 -34.51 -15.96 -5.64
C THR A 33 -34.51 -17.30 -6.38
N GLU A 34 -35.56 -17.59 -7.14
CA GLU A 34 -35.66 -18.76 -8.02
C GLU A 34 -34.74 -18.67 -9.25
N SER A 35 -34.49 -17.45 -9.76
CA SER A 35 -33.58 -17.24 -10.89
C SER A 35 -32.11 -17.45 -10.53
N LEU A 36 -31.72 -17.32 -9.26
CA LEU A 36 -30.33 -17.47 -8.82
C LEU A 36 -29.80 -18.91 -9.02
N PRO A 37 -30.54 -19.98 -8.67
CA PRO A 37 -30.19 -21.36 -9.03
C PRO A 37 -30.16 -21.65 -10.53
N GLU A 38 -31.11 -21.14 -11.32
CA GLU A 38 -31.12 -21.33 -12.79
C GLU A 38 -29.89 -20.69 -13.44
N VAL A 39 -29.57 -19.48 -13.00
CA VAL A 39 -28.38 -18.73 -13.40
C VAL A 39 -27.08 -19.39 -12.92
N HIS A 40 -27.09 -19.99 -11.72
CA HIS A 40 -25.98 -20.80 -11.23
C HIS A 40 -25.71 -21.97 -12.20
N TRP A 41 -26.76 -22.64 -12.68
CA TRP A 41 -26.64 -23.74 -13.64
C TRP A 41 -26.16 -23.28 -15.03
N GLU A 42 -26.67 -22.16 -15.57
CA GLU A 42 -26.22 -21.59 -16.85
C GLU A 42 -24.73 -21.21 -16.83
N ALA A 43 -24.25 -20.67 -15.72
CA ALA A 43 -22.84 -20.31 -15.55
C ALA A 43 -21.91 -21.54 -15.45
N TYR A 44 -22.38 -22.66 -14.90
CA TYR A 44 -21.59 -23.90 -14.85
C TYR A 44 -21.36 -24.52 -16.23
N ASN A 45 -22.31 -24.36 -17.15
CA ASN A 45 -22.11 -24.82 -18.53
C ASN A 45 -21.01 -24.02 -19.27
N PHE A 46 -20.66 -22.83 -18.79
CA PHE A 46 -19.66 -21.96 -19.42
C PHE A 46 -18.21 -22.23 -18.94
N THR A 47 -18.01 -22.86 -17.78
CA THR A 47 -16.65 -23.07 -17.22
C THR A 47 -16.42 -24.51 -16.77
N GLY A 48 -15.46 -25.20 -17.39
CA GLY A 48 -15.01 -26.53 -17.00
C GLY A 48 -14.45 -26.58 -15.57
N TRP A 49 -15.11 -27.39 -14.73
CA TRP A 49 -14.66 -28.09 -13.52
C TRP A 49 -13.31 -27.66 -12.88
N SER A 50 -13.35 -26.64 -12.01
CA SER A 50 -12.46 -26.48 -10.83
C SER A 50 -12.94 -25.43 -9.80
N ARG A 51 -14.06 -24.72 -10.03
CA ARG A 51 -14.48 -23.50 -9.31
C ARG A 51 -15.66 -23.67 -8.34
N GLU A 52 -15.93 -24.89 -7.90
CA GLU A 52 -17.16 -25.24 -7.16
C GLU A 52 -17.36 -24.47 -5.84
N ASN A 53 -16.31 -24.36 -5.03
CA ASN A 53 -16.37 -23.74 -3.71
C ASN A 53 -16.42 -22.19 -3.75
N GLU A 54 -15.76 -21.57 -4.73
CA GLU A 54 -15.73 -20.11 -4.87
C GLU A 54 -17.09 -19.59 -5.33
N ASN A 55 -17.70 -20.27 -6.29
CA ASN A 55 -19.03 -19.96 -6.80
C ASN A 55 -20.11 -20.04 -5.71
N ALA A 56 -20.02 -21.03 -4.81
CA ALA A 56 -20.94 -21.16 -3.67
C ALA A 56 -20.87 -19.95 -2.72
N ARG A 57 -19.66 -19.43 -2.45
CA ARG A 57 -19.47 -18.24 -1.59
C ARG A 57 -20.03 -16.97 -2.23
N VAL A 58 -19.84 -16.80 -3.53
CA VAL A 58 -20.38 -15.66 -4.29
C VAL A 58 -21.91 -15.68 -4.29
N VAL A 59 -22.53 -16.83 -4.49
CA VAL A 59 -23.99 -16.99 -4.41
C VAL A 59 -24.51 -16.67 -3.00
N GLN A 60 -23.83 -17.13 -1.95
CA GLN A 60 -24.19 -16.79 -0.57
C GLN A 60 -24.06 -15.28 -0.29
N LEU A 61 -23.02 -14.63 -0.83
CA LEU A 61 -22.85 -13.18 -0.74
C LEU A 61 -24.01 -12.46 -1.40
N TYR A 62 -24.40 -12.84 -2.60
CA TYR A 62 -25.51 -12.24 -3.34
C TYR A 62 -26.85 -12.40 -2.60
N ASN A 63 -27.13 -13.59 -2.07
CA ASN A 63 -28.29 -13.81 -1.20
C ASN A 63 -28.31 -12.88 0.01
N ARG A 64 -27.14 -12.61 0.60
CA ARG A 64 -27.02 -11.67 1.73
C ARG A 64 -27.31 -10.23 1.32
N VAL A 65 -26.85 -9.79 0.15
CA VAL A 65 -27.09 -8.44 -0.38
C VAL A 65 -28.58 -8.22 -0.65
N LEU A 66 -29.23 -9.17 -1.32
CA LEU A 66 -30.68 -9.12 -1.59
C LEU A 66 -31.49 -9.09 -0.28
N LYS A 67 -31.15 -9.96 0.68
CA LYS A 67 -31.79 -9.97 2.00
C LYS A 67 -31.53 -8.69 2.78
N GLY A 68 -30.32 -8.15 2.70
CA GLY A 68 -29.90 -6.92 3.38
C GLY A 68 -30.72 -5.72 2.94
N TYR A 69 -30.92 -5.57 1.62
CA TYR A 69 -31.80 -4.54 1.06
C TYR A 69 -33.22 -4.63 1.64
N LYS A 70 -33.82 -5.83 1.69
CA LYS A 70 -35.15 -6.04 2.27
C LYS A 70 -35.25 -5.57 3.73
N THR A 71 -34.22 -5.86 4.52
CA THR A 71 -34.23 -5.53 5.96
C THR A 71 -33.99 -4.04 6.25
N ASN A 72 -33.19 -3.36 5.42
CA ASN A 72 -32.70 -2.01 5.70
C ASN A 72 -32.73 -1.12 4.44
N ALA A 73 -33.86 -1.10 3.72
CA ALA A 73 -34.03 -0.29 2.52
C ALA A 73 -33.79 1.22 2.77
N GLN A 74 -34.00 1.69 4.00
CA GLN A 74 -33.73 3.08 4.41
C GLN A 74 -32.25 3.50 4.31
N ARG A 75 -31.32 2.55 4.24
CA ARG A 75 -29.89 2.83 4.04
C ARG A 75 -29.53 3.10 2.58
N TYR A 76 -30.46 2.86 1.67
CA TYR A 76 -30.25 3.05 0.25
C TYR A 76 -30.74 4.44 -0.14
N GLU A 77 -29.87 5.22 -0.77
CA GLU A 77 -30.22 6.51 -1.36
C GLU A 77 -30.44 6.36 -2.86
N ASP A 78 -31.48 7.01 -3.36
CA ASP A 78 -31.75 7.12 -4.79
C ASP A 78 -30.82 8.17 -5.41
N LEU A 79 -30.09 7.78 -6.45
CA LEU A 79 -29.13 8.63 -7.15
C LEU A 79 -29.47 8.68 -8.65
N THR A 80 -29.25 9.84 -9.25
CA THR A 80 -29.29 9.98 -10.71
C THR A 80 -28.14 9.21 -11.36
N PRO A 81 -28.23 8.81 -12.65
CA PRO A 81 -27.13 8.15 -13.34
C PRO A 81 -25.80 8.93 -13.25
N ALA A 82 -25.84 10.27 -13.32
CA ALA A 82 -24.65 11.11 -13.23
C ALA A 82 -24.02 11.12 -11.83
N GLU A 83 -24.83 11.14 -10.78
CA GLU A 83 -24.33 11.04 -9.40
C GLU A 83 -23.77 9.65 -9.12
N CYS A 84 -24.45 8.61 -9.62
CA CYS A 84 -24.07 7.22 -9.44
C CYS A 84 -22.71 6.91 -10.05
N THR A 85 -22.54 7.27 -11.32
CA THR A 85 -21.29 7.09 -12.06
C THR A 85 -20.16 7.88 -11.43
N LYS A 86 -20.41 9.10 -10.96
CA LYS A 86 -19.42 9.90 -10.23
C LYS A 86 -19.02 9.26 -8.89
N LEU A 87 -19.98 8.75 -8.12
CA LEU A 87 -19.74 8.20 -6.79
C LEU A 87 -18.94 6.90 -6.85
N TYR A 88 -19.23 6.04 -7.82
CA TYR A 88 -18.61 4.72 -7.95
C TYR A 88 -17.44 4.67 -8.94
N ASN A 89 -17.08 5.79 -9.56
CA ASN A 89 -15.84 5.97 -10.32
C ASN A 89 -14.70 6.40 -9.37
N THR A 90 -14.38 5.54 -8.42
CA THR A 90 -13.31 5.73 -7.43
C THR A 90 -12.55 4.43 -7.21
N ASP A 91 -11.25 4.51 -7.02
CA ASP A 91 -10.40 3.36 -6.74
C ASP A 91 -10.59 2.84 -5.30
N PHE A 92 -11.08 3.70 -4.39
CA PHE A 92 -11.31 3.33 -2.99
C PHE A 92 -12.70 3.78 -2.55
N MET A 93 -13.58 2.79 -2.38
CA MET A 93 -14.94 3.02 -1.91
C MET A 93 -15.03 2.92 -0.37
N SER A 94 -15.14 4.03 0.34
CA SER A 94 -15.21 4.07 1.82
C SER A 94 -16.62 4.33 2.38
N SER A 95 -17.39 5.19 1.71
CA SER A 95 -18.67 5.73 2.18
C SER A 95 -19.90 4.92 1.76
N HIS A 96 -19.75 4.07 0.74
CA HIS A 96 -20.83 3.26 0.21
C HIS A 96 -20.40 1.83 0.00
N ARG A 97 -21.39 0.97 -0.28
CA ARG A 97 -21.16 -0.43 -0.61
C ARG A 97 -22.05 -0.86 -1.75
N ASN A 98 -23.09 -1.65 -1.46
CA ASN A 98 -23.88 -2.32 -2.48
C ASN A 98 -24.66 -1.32 -3.35
N LEU A 99 -24.72 -1.62 -4.64
CA LEU A 99 -25.29 -0.76 -5.66
C LEU A 99 -26.35 -1.52 -6.47
N TYR A 100 -27.55 -0.96 -6.59
CA TYR A 100 -28.58 -1.46 -7.49
C TYR A 100 -28.73 -0.52 -8.69
N LEU A 101 -28.54 -1.05 -9.89
CA LEU A 101 -28.78 -0.34 -11.14
C LEU A 101 -30.20 -0.61 -11.61
N ILE A 102 -30.96 0.46 -11.83
CA ILE A 102 -32.36 0.37 -12.24
C ILE A 102 -32.44 0.63 -13.74
N THR A 103 -32.95 -0.34 -14.49
CA THR A 103 -33.09 -0.19 -15.95
C THR A 103 -34.35 0.60 -16.32
N LYS A 104 -34.24 1.37 -17.40
CA LYS A 104 -35.35 2.03 -18.08
C LYS A 104 -36.10 0.98 -18.91
N ASP A 105 -37.21 0.45 -18.37
CA ASP A 105 -38.17 -0.47 -19.01
C ASP A 105 -37.65 -1.26 -20.22
N SER A 106 -37.05 -2.44 -20.00
CA SER A 106 -36.80 -3.37 -21.11
C SER A 106 -38.05 -4.21 -21.35
N SER A 107 -38.97 -3.71 -22.17
CA SER A 107 -40.17 -4.43 -22.65
C SER A 107 -39.87 -5.64 -23.55
N ASN A 108 -38.63 -6.12 -23.61
CA ASN A 108 -38.19 -7.15 -24.57
C ASN A 108 -37.73 -8.47 -23.94
N SER A 109 -37.84 -8.66 -22.63
CA SER A 109 -37.62 -10.00 -22.06
C SER A 109 -38.93 -10.78 -22.01
N THR A 110 -39.03 -11.80 -22.84
CA THR A 110 -40.07 -12.87 -22.83
C THR A 110 -40.15 -13.65 -21.50
N HIS A 111 -39.44 -13.23 -20.45
CA HIS A 111 -39.40 -13.86 -19.12
C HIS A 111 -39.56 -12.82 -18.01
N ASN A 112 -40.38 -13.13 -17.01
CA ASN A 112 -40.81 -12.27 -15.89
C ASN A 112 -39.72 -12.01 -14.80
N ASN A 113 -38.43 -12.19 -15.10
CA ASN A 113 -37.39 -12.06 -14.06
C ASN A 113 -36.97 -10.59 -13.92
N THR A 114 -37.04 -10.09 -12.69
CA THR A 114 -36.70 -8.70 -12.37
C THR A 114 -35.23 -8.50 -12.04
N LEU A 115 -34.48 -9.58 -11.84
CA LEU A 115 -33.05 -9.60 -11.57
C LEU A 115 -32.30 -9.93 -12.87
N LEU A 116 -31.48 -8.99 -13.33
CA LEU A 116 -30.81 -9.07 -14.63
C LEU A 116 -29.35 -9.50 -14.53
N GLY A 117 -28.70 -9.23 -13.39
CA GLY A 117 -27.30 -9.58 -13.16
C GLY A 117 -26.81 -9.12 -11.79
N MET A 118 -25.79 -9.79 -11.25
CA MET A 118 -25.04 -9.31 -10.08
C MET A 118 -23.56 -9.56 -10.29
N ALA A 119 -22.72 -8.60 -9.92
CA ALA A 119 -21.27 -8.74 -10.00
C ALA A 119 -20.61 -8.22 -8.73
N LYS A 120 -19.53 -8.87 -8.29
CA LYS A 120 -18.75 -8.46 -7.10
C LYS A 120 -17.55 -7.63 -7.54
N VAL A 121 -17.41 -6.41 -7.04
CA VAL A 121 -16.23 -5.56 -7.21
C VAL A 121 -15.37 -5.61 -5.96
N GLU A 122 -14.12 -6.03 -6.12
CA GLU A 122 -13.16 -6.14 -5.03
C GLU A 122 -12.31 -4.86 -4.94
N ALA A 123 -12.14 -4.35 -3.72
CA ALA A 123 -11.34 -3.16 -3.47
C ALA A 123 -9.84 -3.36 -3.78
N GLY A 124 -9.38 -4.62 -3.82
CA GLY A 124 -7.99 -4.99 -4.13
C GLY A 124 -7.71 -5.17 -5.64
N ALA A 125 -8.70 -4.98 -6.51
CA ALA A 125 -8.49 -5.07 -7.95
C ALA A 125 -7.58 -3.94 -8.45
N ILE A 126 -6.85 -4.19 -9.54
CA ILE A 126 -5.86 -3.24 -10.10
C ILE A 126 -6.52 -1.90 -10.51
N SER A 127 -7.82 -1.94 -10.88
CA SER A 127 -8.64 -0.78 -11.21
C SER A 127 -10.08 -1.02 -10.79
N PRO A 128 -10.46 -0.74 -9.53
CA PRO A 128 -11.82 -1.01 -9.05
C PRO A 128 -12.88 -0.20 -9.81
N SER A 129 -12.54 1.00 -10.29
CA SER A 129 -13.37 1.88 -11.12
C SER A 129 -13.71 1.31 -12.50
N ASP A 130 -12.95 0.34 -13.01
CA ASP A 130 -13.20 -0.32 -14.30
C ASP A 130 -14.47 -1.18 -14.29
N TRP A 131 -15.16 -1.28 -13.15
CA TRP A 131 -16.46 -1.94 -13.07
C TRP A 131 -17.53 -1.42 -14.02
N MET A 132 -17.47 -0.11 -14.29
CA MET A 132 -18.38 0.55 -15.23
C MET A 132 -18.06 0.23 -16.69
N CYS A 133 -16.87 -0.31 -16.95
CA CYS A 133 -16.35 -0.62 -18.27
C CYS A 133 -16.58 -2.06 -18.72
N TYR A 134 -17.24 -2.88 -17.90
CA TYR A 134 -17.39 -4.29 -18.21
C TYR A 134 -18.42 -4.55 -19.30
N SER A 135 -18.03 -5.47 -20.19
CA SER A 135 -18.85 -5.91 -21.30
C SER A 135 -20.03 -6.79 -20.88
N TYR A 136 -20.12 -7.28 -19.63
CA TYR A 136 -21.27 -8.04 -19.10
C TYR A 136 -21.32 -8.05 -17.55
N ILE A 137 -22.43 -7.64 -16.94
CA ILE A 137 -22.77 -7.93 -15.54
C ILE A 137 -23.32 -9.37 -15.50
N ILE A 138 -22.46 -10.33 -15.14
CA ILE A 138 -22.80 -11.75 -15.05
C ILE A 138 -22.70 -12.26 -13.62
N PHE A 139 -23.53 -13.23 -13.29
CA PHE A 139 -23.68 -13.77 -11.94
C PHE A 139 -22.52 -14.63 -11.45
N ILE A 140 -21.64 -15.10 -12.34
CA ILE A 140 -20.42 -15.84 -11.97
C ILE A 140 -19.31 -15.49 -12.95
N GLY A 141 -18.19 -14.94 -12.46
CA GLY A 141 -16.97 -14.77 -13.23
C GLY A 141 -16.25 -13.44 -12.99
N ASP A 142 -14.93 -13.46 -13.19
CA ASP A 142 -14.12 -12.25 -13.27
C ASP A 142 -14.44 -11.51 -14.56
N PHE A 143 -15.08 -10.36 -14.41
CA PHE A 143 -14.72 -9.12 -15.08
C PHE A 143 -13.53 -9.19 -16.08
N SER A 144 -13.83 -9.39 -17.36
CA SER A 144 -12.86 -9.17 -18.44
C SER A 144 -12.98 -7.73 -18.92
N ALA A 145 -12.04 -6.87 -18.52
CA ALA A 145 -12.02 -5.47 -18.93
C ALA A 145 -11.80 -5.39 -20.44
N GLN A 146 -12.65 -4.63 -21.13
CA GLN A 146 -12.38 -4.26 -22.51
C GLN A 146 -11.15 -3.33 -22.50
N ARG A 147 -10.05 -3.74 -23.16
CA ARG A 147 -8.72 -3.10 -23.03
C ARG A 147 -8.64 -1.59 -23.35
N THR A 148 -9.73 -0.98 -23.79
CA THR A 148 -9.79 0.43 -24.24
C THR A 148 -10.82 1.28 -23.50
N CYS A 149 -11.48 0.75 -22.46
CA CYS A 149 -12.49 1.52 -21.74
C CYS A 149 -11.89 2.33 -20.58
N ASN A 150 -12.37 3.57 -20.41
CA ASN A 150 -12.00 4.44 -19.30
C ASN A 150 -13.28 4.87 -18.56
N ALA A 151 -13.41 4.46 -17.30
CA ALA A 151 -14.59 4.77 -16.47
C ALA A 151 -14.83 6.28 -16.33
N ASN A 152 -13.77 7.10 -16.39
CA ASN A 152 -13.89 8.56 -16.38
C ASN A 152 -14.61 9.10 -17.62
N ASN A 153 -14.38 8.48 -18.78
CA ASN A 153 -15.08 8.88 -20.00
C ASN A 153 -16.57 8.60 -19.85
N ILE A 154 -16.94 7.40 -19.38
CA ILE A 154 -18.35 7.03 -19.11
C ILE A 154 -18.99 8.02 -18.15
N ALA A 155 -18.37 8.28 -17.00
CA ALA A 155 -18.90 9.23 -16.02
C ALA A 155 -19.06 10.64 -16.62
N SER A 156 -18.12 11.09 -17.45
CA SER A 156 -18.20 12.39 -18.12
C SER A 156 -19.31 12.48 -19.17
N GLU A 157 -19.58 11.38 -19.87
CA GLU A 157 -20.60 11.28 -20.91
C GLU A 157 -22.00 11.24 -20.32
N VAL A 158 -22.18 10.46 -19.26
CA VAL A 158 -23.43 10.41 -18.49
C VAL A 158 -23.72 11.75 -17.81
N ALA A 159 -22.69 12.44 -17.30
CA ALA A 159 -22.82 13.79 -16.76
C ALA A 159 -23.25 14.83 -17.82
N LYS A 160 -22.95 14.60 -19.10
CA LYS A 160 -23.43 15.44 -20.23
C LYS A 160 -24.85 15.07 -20.69
N GLY A 161 -25.49 14.09 -20.07
CA GLY A 161 -26.85 13.65 -20.40
C GLY A 161 -26.92 12.54 -21.46
N MET A 162 -25.80 11.88 -21.77
CA MET A 162 -25.83 10.70 -22.65
C MET A 162 -26.40 9.48 -21.90
N PRO A 163 -27.11 8.57 -22.59
CA PRO A 163 -27.72 7.41 -21.97
C PRO A 163 -26.64 6.48 -21.41
N TRP A 164 -26.74 6.14 -20.13
CA TRP A 164 -25.86 5.15 -19.53
C TRP A 164 -26.34 3.76 -19.90
N ARG A 165 -25.54 3.03 -20.68
CA ARG A 165 -25.84 1.65 -21.08
C ARG A 165 -24.89 0.69 -20.42
N VAL A 166 -25.41 -0.45 -19.98
CA VAL A 166 -24.63 -1.56 -19.45
C VAL A 166 -25.08 -2.85 -20.12
N HIS A 167 -24.16 -3.76 -20.31
CA HIS A 167 -24.46 -5.08 -20.83
C HIS A 167 -24.77 -6.03 -19.66
N VAL A 168 -25.89 -6.73 -19.75
CA VAL A 168 -26.29 -7.83 -18.86
C VAL A 168 -26.34 -9.12 -19.67
N VAL A 169 -26.51 -10.27 -19.00
CA VAL A 169 -26.64 -11.59 -19.65
C VAL A 169 -27.67 -11.58 -20.79
N ARG A 170 -28.74 -10.80 -20.65
CA ARG A 170 -29.89 -10.76 -21.56
C ARG A 170 -29.87 -9.60 -22.58
N GLY A 171 -28.73 -8.92 -22.73
CA GLY A 171 -28.54 -7.84 -23.71
C GLY A 171 -28.07 -6.54 -23.09
N GLU A 172 -28.10 -5.47 -23.88
CA GLU A 172 -27.74 -4.12 -23.43
C GLU A 172 -28.97 -3.40 -22.87
N VAL A 173 -28.84 -2.82 -21.68
CA VAL A 173 -29.92 -2.12 -20.98
C VAL A 173 -29.50 -0.69 -20.63
N GLU A 174 -30.44 0.24 -20.78
CA GLU A 174 -30.25 1.64 -20.38
C GLU A 174 -30.59 1.80 -18.89
N ILE A 175 -29.73 2.47 -18.13
CA ILE A 175 -29.89 2.71 -16.70
C ILE A 175 -30.60 4.04 -16.50
N SER A 176 -31.76 4.01 -15.84
CA SER A 176 -32.55 5.21 -15.49
C SER A 176 -32.10 5.85 -14.18
N GLY A 177 -31.50 5.07 -13.28
CA GLY A 177 -31.05 5.53 -11.97
C GLY A 177 -30.40 4.40 -11.17
N CYS A 178 -29.94 4.73 -9.96
CA CYS A 178 -29.38 3.71 -9.09
C CYS A 178 -29.72 3.92 -7.62
N ARG A 179 -29.66 2.85 -6.84
CA ARG A 179 -29.79 2.86 -5.39
C ARG A 179 -28.49 2.43 -4.74
N SER A 180 -27.89 3.33 -3.98
CA SER A 180 -26.58 3.14 -3.35
C SER A 180 -26.74 2.90 -1.86
N GLU A 181 -26.16 1.82 -1.33
CA GLU A 181 -26.13 1.56 0.11
C GLU A 181 -25.10 2.45 0.80
N LYS A 182 -25.56 3.33 1.68
CA LYS A 182 -24.71 4.18 2.50
C LYS A 182 -24.24 3.46 3.75
N ILE A 183 -22.94 3.55 4.00
CA ILE A 183 -22.32 2.97 5.20
C ILE A 183 -21.35 3.97 5.85
N PRO A 184 -21.23 3.95 7.19
CA PRO A 184 -20.30 4.81 7.88
C PRO A 184 -18.86 4.44 7.53
N GLU A 185 -18.06 5.44 7.20
CA GLU A 185 -16.64 5.25 6.89
C GLU A 185 -15.89 4.72 8.10
N LYS A 186 -15.11 3.65 7.91
CA LYS A 186 -14.25 3.09 8.94
C LYS A 186 -12.84 3.66 8.81
N CYS A 187 -12.60 4.82 9.41
CA CYS A 187 -11.25 5.38 9.53
C CYS A 187 -10.60 4.90 10.83
N LYS A 188 -9.41 4.28 10.74
CA LYS A 188 -8.60 3.92 11.91
C LYS A 188 -7.26 4.66 11.83
N VAL A 189 -6.92 5.40 12.88
CA VAL A 189 -5.56 5.90 13.08
C VAL A 189 -4.75 4.76 13.67
N LYS A 190 -3.73 4.30 12.94
CA LYS A 190 -2.83 3.26 13.43
C LYS A 190 -1.54 3.91 13.94
N PHE A 191 -1.09 3.37 15.05
CA PHE A 191 0.15 3.77 15.69
C PHE A 191 1.11 2.59 15.65
N SER A 192 2.24 2.75 14.94
CA SER A 192 3.26 1.71 14.94
C SER A 192 4.15 1.85 16.16
N LEU A 193 3.71 1.24 17.27
CA LEU A 193 4.45 1.22 18.54
C LEU A 193 5.88 0.69 18.35
N GLY A 194 6.06 -0.32 17.50
CA GLY A 194 7.38 -0.89 17.21
C GLY A 194 8.33 0.11 16.55
N ILE A 195 7.86 0.85 15.54
CA ILE A 195 8.67 1.89 14.88
C ILE A 195 9.00 3.01 15.86
N MET A 196 8.05 3.40 16.72
CA MET A 196 8.30 4.42 17.74
C MET A 196 9.39 3.99 18.73
N ILE A 197 9.30 2.78 19.29
CA ILE A 197 10.31 2.26 20.22
C ILE A 197 11.68 2.21 19.54
N ALA A 198 11.74 1.75 18.29
CA ALA A 198 13.00 1.71 17.54
C ALA A 198 13.63 3.11 17.39
N VAL A 199 12.84 4.12 17.02
CA VAL A 199 13.32 5.51 16.89
C VAL A 199 13.82 6.07 18.23
N ILE A 200 13.11 5.79 19.33
CA ILE A 200 13.53 6.20 20.68
C ILE A 200 14.87 5.56 21.03
N CYS A 201 15.01 4.24 20.85
CA CYS A 201 16.25 3.52 21.12
C CYS A 201 17.42 4.06 20.27
N CYS A 202 17.21 4.30 18.98
CA CYS A 202 18.25 4.88 18.10
C CYS A 202 18.69 6.27 18.56
N ASN A 203 17.74 7.13 18.97
CA ASN A 203 18.06 8.46 19.48
C ASN A 203 18.82 8.41 20.81
N LEU A 204 18.47 7.48 21.70
CA LEU A 204 19.19 7.25 22.95
C LEU A 204 20.63 6.79 22.70
N ILE A 205 20.83 5.82 21.80
CA ILE A 205 22.17 5.35 21.43
C ILE A 205 23.02 6.49 20.86
N LYS A 206 22.42 7.33 19.99
CA LYS A 206 23.08 8.51 19.42
C LYS A 206 23.49 9.50 20.51
N ALA A 207 22.61 9.78 21.46
CA ALA A 207 22.91 10.66 22.59
C ALA A 207 24.05 10.10 23.46
N CYS A 208 23.99 8.81 23.84
CA CYS A 208 25.06 8.15 24.59
C CYS A 208 26.39 8.19 23.84
N SER A 209 26.38 8.00 22.52
CA SER A 209 27.58 8.06 21.68
C SER A 209 28.19 9.46 21.66
N MET A 210 27.36 10.50 21.53
CA MET A 210 27.83 11.90 21.62
C MET A 210 28.42 12.21 22.98
N ILE A 211 27.75 11.79 24.07
CA ILE A 211 28.24 12.00 25.43
C ILE A 211 29.58 11.27 25.64
N MET A 212 29.70 10.01 25.22
CA MET A 212 30.95 9.26 25.29
C MET A 212 32.07 9.90 24.47
N ALA A 213 31.77 10.41 23.27
CA ALA A 213 32.75 11.12 22.46
C ALA A 213 33.26 12.36 23.22
N VAL A 214 32.36 13.18 23.74
CA VAL A 214 32.71 14.39 24.50
C VAL A 214 33.50 14.08 25.78
N THR A 215 33.13 13.03 26.53
CA THR A 215 33.82 12.70 27.79
C THR A 215 35.19 12.06 27.58
N ARG A 216 35.40 11.37 26.44
CA ARG A 216 36.68 10.75 26.09
C ARG A 216 37.64 11.74 25.42
N SER A 217 37.12 12.77 24.75
CA SER A 217 37.88 13.88 24.16
C SER A 217 38.26 14.98 25.16
N ARG A 218 38.66 14.60 26.38
CA ARG A 218 39.10 15.55 27.43
C ARG A 218 40.55 16.02 27.29
N GLU A 219 41.29 15.54 26.30
CA GLU A 219 42.57 16.15 25.91
C GLU A 219 42.30 17.49 25.22
N PRO A 220 43.17 18.52 25.36
CA PRO A 220 42.98 19.80 24.70
C PRO A 220 42.83 19.53 23.21
N THR A 221 41.59 19.64 22.74
CA THR A 221 41.32 19.45 21.33
C THR A 221 42.01 20.62 20.66
N LEU A 222 42.98 20.29 19.81
CA LEU A 222 43.61 21.24 18.91
C LEU A 222 42.55 21.45 17.81
N VAL A 223 41.48 22.16 18.18
CA VAL A 223 40.24 22.31 17.41
C VAL A 223 40.56 22.95 16.07
N THR A 224 41.60 23.78 16.05
CA THR A 224 42.16 24.35 14.84
C THR A 224 43.62 23.94 14.69
N LEU A 225 44.08 23.83 13.44
CA LEU A 225 45.50 23.64 13.11
C LEU A 225 46.37 24.75 13.73
N GLY A 226 45.81 25.95 13.92
CA GLY A 226 46.47 27.10 14.54
C GLY A 226 46.82 26.88 16.01
N ASP A 227 45.86 26.42 16.80
CA ASP A 227 46.09 26.07 18.22
C ASP A 227 47.14 24.96 18.35
N ALA A 228 47.19 24.07 17.34
CA ALA A 228 48.19 23.02 17.27
C ALA A 228 49.61 23.52 17.02
N LEU A 229 49.76 24.37 16.02
CA LEU A 229 51.05 24.96 15.69
C LEU A 229 51.56 25.81 16.86
N GLU A 230 50.71 26.61 17.50
CA GLU A 230 51.10 27.43 18.65
C GLU A 230 51.58 26.56 19.82
N SER A 231 50.86 25.48 20.15
CA SER A 231 51.24 24.55 21.21
C SER A 231 52.59 23.87 20.93
N PHE A 232 52.80 23.36 19.70
CA PHE A 232 54.04 22.69 19.32
C PHE A 232 55.24 23.63 19.16
N LEU A 233 55.00 24.89 18.80
CA LEU A 233 56.05 25.92 18.78
C LEU A 233 56.45 26.34 20.19
N ARG A 234 55.50 26.36 21.13
CA ARG A 234 55.74 26.75 22.52
C ARG A 234 56.38 25.62 23.33
N THR A 235 55.96 24.38 23.09
CA THR A 235 56.49 23.18 23.74
C THR A 235 56.75 22.12 22.67
N PRO A 236 57.97 22.02 22.12
CA PRO A 236 58.30 20.99 21.15
C PRO A 236 58.21 19.62 21.81
N ASP A 237 57.49 18.70 21.16
CA ASP A 237 57.35 17.33 21.64
C ASP A 237 58.70 16.59 21.52
N GLN A 238 59.21 16.14 22.67
CA GLN A 238 60.54 15.49 22.76
C GLN A 238 60.58 14.17 21.98
N GLU A 239 59.44 13.49 21.85
CA GLU A 239 59.34 12.21 21.15
C GLU A 239 59.41 12.36 19.63
N THR A 240 59.19 13.57 19.09
CA THR A 240 59.18 13.86 17.65
C THR A 240 60.40 14.65 17.15
N MET A 241 61.31 15.04 18.04
CA MET A 241 62.54 15.73 17.66
C MET A 241 63.40 14.92 16.68
N GLY A 242 63.81 15.55 15.59
CA GLY A 242 64.66 14.94 14.56
C GLY A 242 63.95 14.02 13.55
N MET A 243 62.61 13.89 13.63
CA MET A 243 61.80 13.12 12.67
C MET A 243 61.25 13.97 11.52
N CYS A 244 62.13 14.57 10.72
CA CYS A 244 61.70 15.23 9.47
C CYS A 244 61.14 14.20 8.46
N PHE A 245 59.98 14.52 7.87
CA PHE A 245 59.31 13.76 6.81
C PHE A 245 58.97 12.29 7.12
N ALA A 246 58.79 11.95 8.40
CA ALA A 246 58.44 10.59 8.82
C ALA A 246 57.03 10.16 8.34
N ASP A 247 56.95 9.01 7.67
CA ASP A 247 55.68 8.36 7.29
C ASP A 247 55.11 7.53 8.46
N GLN A 248 53.80 7.30 8.49
CA GLN A 248 53.12 6.41 9.44
C GLN A 248 53.78 5.02 9.53
N THR A 249 54.30 4.50 8.40
CA THR A 249 55.03 3.23 8.39
C THR A 249 56.40 3.30 9.06
N PHE A 250 57.09 4.45 8.95
CA PHE A 250 58.37 4.68 9.61
C PHE A 250 58.18 4.75 11.12
N VAL A 251 57.19 5.51 11.59
CA VAL A 251 56.85 5.63 13.02
C VAL A 251 56.49 4.26 13.61
N LYS A 252 55.58 3.51 12.98
CA LYS A 252 55.19 2.16 13.44
C LYS A 252 56.34 1.17 13.53
N ARG A 253 57.28 1.23 12.58
CA ARG A 253 58.43 0.32 12.56
C ARG A 253 59.43 0.69 13.65
N LYS A 254 59.68 1.99 13.81
CA LYS A 254 60.71 2.54 14.70
C LYS A 254 60.33 2.47 16.17
N TRP A 255 59.07 2.76 16.51
CA TRP A 255 58.52 2.58 17.86
C TRP A 255 58.57 1.12 18.33
N ARG A 256 58.54 0.15 17.42
CA ARG A 256 58.68 -1.29 17.77
C ARG A 256 60.14 -1.74 17.90
N SER A 257 61.08 -1.06 17.24
CA SER A 257 62.47 -1.53 17.14
C SER A 257 63.47 -0.73 17.98
N GLY A 258 63.08 0.37 18.62
CA GLY A 258 63.95 1.17 19.50
C GLY A 258 65.19 1.75 18.82
N LEU A 259 65.20 1.88 17.49
CA LEU A 259 66.38 2.26 16.71
C LEU A 259 66.54 3.79 16.62
N SER A 260 67.79 4.28 16.55
CA SER A 260 68.16 5.70 16.52
C SER A 260 67.37 6.54 15.50
N ILE A 261 66.88 7.71 15.94
CA ILE A 261 66.09 8.67 15.17
C ILE A 261 66.99 9.43 14.18
N MET A 262 66.69 9.32 12.89
CA MET A 262 67.41 9.98 11.80
C MET A 262 66.38 10.54 10.83
N PRO A 263 66.58 11.74 10.28
CA PRO A 263 65.64 12.35 9.34
C PRO A 263 65.49 11.52 8.07
N GLU A 264 64.25 11.29 7.63
CA GLU A 264 63.95 10.55 6.41
C GLU A 264 63.97 11.53 5.22
N GLN A 265 64.53 11.11 4.08
CA GLN A 265 64.50 11.93 2.86
C GLN A 265 63.08 11.99 2.30
N TRP A 266 62.63 13.19 1.93
CA TRP A 266 61.35 13.40 1.26
C TRP A 266 61.28 12.61 -0.05
N LYS A 267 60.44 11.58 -0.09
CA LYS A 267 60.14 10.82 -1.30
C LYS A 267 58.81 11.28 -1.86
N VAL A 268 58.82 11.94 -3.02
CA VAL A 268 57.60 12.31 -3.74
C VAL A 268 56.89 11.04 -4.18
N LYS A 269 55.90 10.59 -3.39
CA LYS A 269 54.92 9.60 -3.85
C LYS A 269 53.95 10.36 -4.76
N GLY A 270 53.72 9.88 -5.98
CA GLY A 270 52.82 10.52 -6.95
C GLY A 270 51.37 10.65 -6.46
N VAL A 271 50.46 11.15 -7.31
CA VAL A 271 49.05 11.45 -6.97
C VAL A 271 48.41 10.28 -6.19
N GLN A 272 48.29 10.44 -4.87
CA GLN A 272 47.62 9.45 -4.04
C GLN A 272 46.12 9.67 -4.13
N ARG A 273 45.39 8.57 -4.34
CA ARG A 273 43.92 8.60 -4.34
C ARG A 273 43.46 8.89 -2.90
N TRP A 274 42.60 9.88 -2.70
CA TRP A 274 42.07 10.26 -1.38
C TRP A 274 41.62 9.10 -0.47
N TRP A 275 41.18 7.97 -1.05
CA TRP A 275 40.82 6.75 -0.34
C TRP A 275 41.99 6.01 0.36
N THR A 276 43.26 6.24 -0.02
CA THR A 276 44.42 5.53 0.54
C THR A 276 44.78 5.96 1.97
N SER A 277 44.31 7.12 2.41
CA SER A 277 44.55 7.64 3.77
C SER A 277 43.64 7.00 4.82
N VAL A 278 42.57 6.33 4.42
CA VAL A 278 41.61 5.71 5.32
C VAL A 278 42.01 4.26 5.59
N SER A 279 42.09 3.88 6.87
CA SER A 279 42.33 2.49 7.27
C SER A 279 41.26 1.58 6.66
N GLN A 280 41.71 0.60 5.86
CA GLN A 280 40.86 -0.36 5.17
C GLN A 280 39.93 -1.10 6.15
N THR A 281 40.44 -1.43 7.33
CA THR A 281 39.68 -2.02 8.44
C THR A 281 38.58 -1.08 8.96
N ARG A 282 38.86 0.21 9.19
CA ARG A 282 37.82 1.17 9.63
C ARG A 282 36.72 1.36 8.59
N TRP A 283 37.09 1.41 7.31
CA TRP A 283 36.14 1.56 6.21
C TRP A 283 35.23 0.33 6.08
N VAL A 284 35.80 -0.88 6.14
CA VAL A 284 35.04 -2.14 6.09
C VAL A 284 34.10 -2.25 7.30
N THR A 285 34.59 -1.94 8.51
CA THR A 285 33.77 -1.97 9.72
C THR A 285 32.61 -0.99 9.65
N CYS A 286 32.84 0.24 9.18
CA CYS A 286 31.78 1.24 9.02
C CYS A 286 30.69 0.78 8.03
N ASN A 287 31.11 0.33 6.84
CA ASN A 287 30.17 -0.16 5.83
C ASN A 287 29.40 -1.40 6.31
N PHE A 288 30.06 -2.31 7.03
CA PHE A 288 29.43 -3.49 7.61
C PHE A 288 28.32 -3.13 8.60
N PHE A 289 28.57 -2.18 9.52
CA PHE A 289 27.54 -1.72 10.45
C PHE A 289 26.39 -1.00 9.74
N CYS A 290 26.67 -0.16 8.73
CA CYS A 290 25.64 0.47 7.92
C CYS A 290 24.76 -0.57 7.21
N LEU A 291 25.36 -1.62 6.66
CA LEU A 291 24.65 -2.73 6.03
C LEU A 291 23.75 -3.47 7.01
N ILE A 292 24.23 -3.77 8.22
CA ILE A 292 23.41 -4.42 9.26
C ILE A 292 22.17 -3.60 9.58
N VAL A 293 22.31 -2.28 9.74
CA VAL A 293 21.18 -1.39 10.05
C VAL A 293 20.15 -1.40 8.92
N ILE A 294 20.60 -1.33 7.66
CA ILE A 294 19.72 -1.37 6.48
C ILE A 294 18.97 -2.71 6.42
N ILE A 295 19.68 -3.83 6.62
CA ILE A 295 19.08 -5.17 6.62
C ILE A 295 18.06 -5.31 7.75
N ALA A 296 18.39 -4.88 8.96
CA ALA A 296 17.49 -4.94 10.10
C ALA A 296 16.23 -4.09 9.86
N ALA A 297 16.36 -2.88 9.31
CA ALA A 297 15.23 -2.03 8.94
C ALA A 297 14.34 -2.70 7.88
N ALA A 298 14.93 -3.30 6.84
CA ALA A 298 14.19 -4.01 5.80
C ALA A 298 13.43 -5.24 6.37
N LEU A 299 14.06 -6.01 7.25
CA LEU A 299 13.43 -7.16 7.91
C LEU A 299 12.28 -6.73 8.84
N LEU A 300 12.46 -5.66 9.61
CA LEU A 300 11.42 -5.12 10.47
C LEU A 300 10.23 -4.59 9.65
N LEU A 301 10.48 -3.90 8.54
CA LEU A 301 9.44 -3.45 7.62
C LEU A 301 8.66 -4.63 7.03
N ARG A 302 9.36 -5.67 6.55
CA ARG A 302 8.73 -6.87 6.00
C ARG A 302 7.86 -7.58 7.04
N SER A 303 8.35 -7.70 8.28
CA SER A 303 7.62 -8.30 9.40
C SER A 303 6.40 -7.46 9.78
N GLY A 304 6.53 -6.12 9.78
CA GLY A 304 5.43 -5.19 9.99
C GLY A 304 4.31 -5.39 8.96
N MET A 305 4.65 -5.39 7.67
CA MET A 305 3.68 -5.63 6.59
C MET A 305 2.99 -6.99 6.69
N ALA A 306 3.74 -8.05 7.05
CA ALA A 306 3.18 -9.39 7.21
C ALA A 306 2.23 -9.49 8.43
N LYS A 307 2.53 -8.79 9.53
CA LYS A 307 1.65 -8.72 10.70
C LYS A 307 0.39 -7.90 10.41
N ASP A 308 0.53 -6.77 9.72
CA ASP A 308 -0.64 -5.97 9.31
C ASP A 308 -1.59 -6.77 8.40
N GLY A 309 -1.05 -7.62 7.51
CA GLY A 309 -1.85 -8.57 6.74
C GLY A 309 -2.64 -9.55 7.61
N LYS A 310 -2.01 -10.13 8.64
CA LYS A 310 -2.68 -11.02 9.59
C LYS A 310 -3.72 -10.32 10.47
N TYR A 311 -3.45 -9.08 10.91
CA TYR A 311 -4.44 -8.32 11.68
C TYR A 311 -5.67 -7.98 10.84
N LEU A 312 -5.49 -7.68 9.55
CA LEU A 312 -6.59 -7.53 8.59
C LEU A 312 -7.40 -8.83 8.49
N GLU A 313 -6.72 -9.97 8.38
CA GLU A 313 -7.34 -11.30 8.28
C GLU A 313 -8.12 -11.68 9.56
N THR A 314 -7.57 -11.39 10.74
CA THR A 314 -8.25 -11.66 12.03
C THR A 314 -9.46 -10.76 12.28
N ASP A 315 -9.43 -9.49 11.85
CA ASP A 315 -10.58 -8.56 11.96
C ASP A 315 -11.74 -8.99 11.01
N ILE A 316 -11.43 -9.70 9.92
CA ILE A 316 -12.44 -10.28 9.03
C ILE A 316 -13.09 -11.52 9.67
N THR A 317 -12.30 -12.36 10.37
CA THR A 317 -12.83 -13.54 11.06
C THR A 317 -13.60 -13.24 12.36
N SER A 318 -13.36 -12.09 13.01
CA SER A 318 -14.09 -11.70 14.23
C SER A 318 -15.44 -11.02 13.96
N MET A 319 -15.76 -10.74 12.68
CA MET A 319 -17.06 -10.22 12.23
C MET A 319 -17.99 -11.32 11.68
N GLN A 320 -17.62 -12.60 11.82
CA GLN A 320 -18.46 -13.76 11.51
C GLN A 320 -19.03 -14.36 12.79
#